data_AF-A0A2P8ERB5-F1
#
_entry.id   AF-A0A2P8ERB5-F1
#
_cell.length_a   1.000
_cell.length_b   1.000
_cell.length_c   1.000
_cell.angle_alpha   90.00
_cell.angle_beta   90.00
_cell.angle_gamma   90.00
#
_symmetry.space_group_name_H-M   'P 1'
#
loop_
_entity.id
_entity.type
_entity.pdbx_description
1 polymer ?
#
loop_
_entity_poly.entity_id
_entity_poly.type
_entity_poly.pdbx_seq_one_letter_code
_entity_poly.pdbx_strand_id
1 'polypeptide(L)'
;MNISLTLKKYFHSQHELLDMRNRDERDINTLSTYLTQLHSIADKLRNNFDVNLSKYPEFRVLRVMRNYMHHVDDVEEVRAYVSLQPEVSLYHAEYVIVPISFWAKCLKNLIETNTRPEGHPQHASKKRFLDKELDGITDICDCFEVIGHLDAFCKTAHLKCDGVVVELGFDIYKFVYNMSNAIVHEFSNNTELVGFLDEVGIDDTYSLSNNIPKYDLSSRPGVNCILTTKGYIFPAKIESAI
;
A
#
# COMPACT_ATOMS: atom_id res chain seq x y z
N MET A 1 -23.96 -7.26 16.71
CA MET A 1 -22.67 -7.16 15.99
C MET A 1 -22.78 -6.04 14.96
N ASN A 2 -22.06 -4.92 15.13
CA ASN A 2 -22.27 -3.75 14.25
C ASN A 2 -21.21 -3.71 13.14
N ILE A 3 -21.44 -4.45 12.04
CA ILE A 3 -20.58 -4.44 10.84
C ILE A 3 -20.66 -3.08 10.13
N SER A 4 -21.85 -2.48 10.05
CA SER A 4 -22.08 -1.13 9.51
C SER A 4 -21.19 -0.08 10.15
N LEU A 5 -21.10 -0.04 11.50
CA LEU A 5 -20.21 0.90 12.19
C LEU A 5 -18.73 0.67 11.83
N THR A 6 -18.30 -0.58 11.64
CA THR A 6 -16.91 -0.85 11.22
C THR A 6 -16.67 -0.45 9.78
N LEU A 7 -17.65 -0.65 8.90
CA LEU A 7 -17.59 -0.19 7.51
C LEU A 7 -17.50 1.34 7.45
N LYS A 8 -18.32 2.05 8.24
CA LYS A 8 -18.26 3.52 8.37
C LYS A 8 -16.90 4.00 8.83
N LYS A 9 -16.35 3.38 9.87
CA LYS A 9 -15.00 3.72 10.38
C LYS A 9 -13.91 3.45 9.33
N TYR A 10 -14.02 2.34 8.59
CA TYR A 10 -13.10 2.03 7.50
C TYR A 10 -13.11 3.14 6.43
N PHE A 11 -14.27 3.46 5.86
CA PHE A 11 -14.35 4.48 4.80
C PHE A 11 -14.02 5.89 5.30
N HIS A 12 -14.35 6.20 6.55
CA HIS A 12 -13.89 7.44 7.17
C HIS A 12 -12.36 7.52 7.22
N SER A 13 -11.69 6.48 7.74
CA SER A 13 -10.21 6.46 7.78
C SER A 13 -9.56 6.41 6.39
N GLN A 14 -10.22 5.79 5.41
CA GLN A 14 -9.77 5.79 4.02
C GLN A 14 -9.85 7.20 3.42
N HIS A 15 -10.96 7.90 3.67
CA HIS A 15 -11.15 9.27 3.23
C HIS A 15 -10.13 10.20 3.89
N GLU A 16 -9.91 10.07 5.20
CA GLU A 16 -8.88 10.82 5.92
C GLU A 16 -7.47 10.56 5.35
N LEU A 17 -7.17 9.34 4.90
CA LEU A 17 -5.88 8.99 4.32
C LEU A 17 -5.72 9.50 2.87
N LEU A 18 -6.73 9.30 2.01
CA LEU A 18 -6.62 9.57 0.57
C LEU A 18 -7.06 10.98 0.16
N ASP A 19 -8.07 11.56 0.81
CA ASP A 19 -8.49 12.92 0.47
C ASP A 19 -7.34 13.86 0.77
N MET A 20 -7.10 14.81 -0.12
CA MET A 20 -5.98 15.76 -0.10
C MET A 20 -6.43 17.20 0.15
N ARG A 21 -7.73 17.43 0.31
CA ARG A 21 -8.33 18.75 0.56
C ARG A 21 -8.22 19.17 2.03
N ASN A 22 -8.24 18.22 2.97
CA ASN A 22 -8.11 18.48 4.40
C ASN A 22 -6.67 18.31 4.90
N ARG A 23 -5.66 18.88 4.21
CA ARG A 23 -4.23 18.70 4.53
C ARG A 23 -3.87 19.17 5.94
N ASP A 24 -4.61 20.15 6.45
CA ASP A 24 -4.29 20.86 7.70
C ASP A 24 -4.87 20.21 8.97
N GLU A 25 -5.72 19.18 8.85
CA GLU A 25 -6.35 18.47 9.99
C GLU A 25 -5.63 17.16 10.37
N ARG A 26 -4.43 16.93 9.85
CA ARG A 26 -3.84 15.58 9.79
C ARG A 26 -2.85 15.28 10.90
N ASP A 27 -3.00 14.08 11.45
CA ASP A 27 -2.15 13.50 12.49
C ASP A 27 -1.20 12.44 11.88
N ILE A 28 -0.02 12.29 12.48
CA ILE A 28 1.01 11.28 12.13
C ILE A 28 0.46 9.84 12.16
N ASN A 29 -0.70 9.66 12.79
CA ASN A 29 -1.37 8.37 12.98
C ASN A 29 -2.36 7.98 11.87
N THR A 30 -2.47 8.73 10.77
CA THR A 30 -3.55 8.47 9.80
C THR A 30 -3.38 7.11 9.11
N LEU A 31 -2.18 6.76 8.63
CA LEU A 31 -1.92 5.44 8.06
C LEU A 31 -2.14 4.31 9.08
N SER A 32 -1.68 4.49 10.32
CA SER A 32 -1.87 3.51 11.40
C SER A 32 -3.34 3.28 11.70
N THR A 33 -4.13 4.36 11.76
CA THR A 33 -5.59 4.33 11.93
C THR A 33 -6.24 3.56 10.80
N TYR A 34 -5.93 3.90 9.54
CA TYR A 34 -6.46 3.20 8.37
C TYR A 34 -6.16 1.70 8.41
N LEU A 35 -4.90 1.32 8.66
CA LEU A 35 -4.49 -0.08 8.70
C LEU A 35 -5.18 -0.86 9.85
N THR A 36 -5.45 -0.18 10.97
CA THR A 36 -6.22 -0.74 12.09
C THR A 36 -7.68 -0.95 11.71
N GLN A 37 -8.31 0.00 11.02
CA GLN A 37 -9.69 -0.17 10.54
C GLN A 37 -9.79 -1.25 9.46
N LEU A 38 -8.82 -1.32 8.54
CA LEU A 38 -8.74 -2.38 7.52
C LEU A 38 -8.64 -3.77 8.15
N HIS A 39 -7.82 -3.93 9.19
CA HIS A 39 -7.72 -5.19 9.91
C HIS A 39 -9.03 -5.54 10.63
N SER A 40 -9.66 -4.53 11.26
CA SER A 40 -10.94 -4.71 11.96
C SER A 40 -12.08 -5.13 11.02
N ILE A 41 -12.18 -4.56 9.81
CA ILE A 41 -13.19 -4.98 8.83
C ILE A 41 -12.87 -6.39 8.30
N ALA A 42 -11.60 -6.70 8.03
CA ALA A 42 -11.19 -8.04 7.58
C ALA A 42 -11.57 -9.13 8.58
N ASP A 43 -11.31 -8.91 9.88
CA ASP A 43 -11.67 -9.87 10.93
C ASP A 43 -13.18 -10.07 11.04
N LYS A 44 -13.97 -8.98 10.94
CA LYS A 44 -15.43 -9.09 10.98
C LYS A 44 -15.99 -9.80 9.75
N LEU A 45 -15.46 -9.52 8.56
CA LEU A 45 -15.84 -10.20 7.33
C LEU A 45 -15.53 -11.70 7.42
N ARG A 46 -14.34 -12.05 7.90
CA ARG A 46 -13.92 -13.45 8.03
C ARG A 46 -14.72 -14.22 9.06
N ASN A 47 -14.88 -13.66 10.26
CA ASN A 47 -15.47 -14.39 11.40
C ASN A 47 -16.98 -14.55 11.29
N ASN A 48 -17.66 -13.65 10.60
CA ASN A 48 -19.12 -13.60 10.61
C ASN A 48 -19.75 -13.90 9.25
N PHE A 49 -19.00 -13.77 8.15
CA PHE A 49 -19.53 -13.91 6.79
C PHE A 49 -18.66 -14.81 5.90
N ASP A 50 -17.61 -15.44 6.45
CA ASP A 50 -16.60 -16.25 5.74
C ASP A 50 -15.94 -15.54 4.54
N VAL A 51 -15.93 -14.21 4.55
CA VAL A 51 -15.28 -13.41 3.50
C VAL A 51 -13.81 -13.24 3.85
N ASN A 52 -12.92 -13.79 3.02
CA ASN A 52 -11.48 -13.73 3.24
C ASN A 52 -10.79 -12.69 2.35
N LEU A 53 -10.47 -11.52 2.92
CA LEU A 53 -9.75 -10.46 2.21
C LEU A 53 -8.30 -10.82 1.85
N SER A 54 -7.70 -11.86 2.45
CA SER A 54 -6.33 -12.30 2.11
C SER A 54 -6.21 -12.87 0.68
N LYS A 55 -7.34 -13.10 0.01
CA LYS A 55 -7.36 -13.44 -1.42
C LYS A 55 -6.90 -12.27 -2.30
N TYR A 56 -7.07 -11.03 -1.84
CA TYR A 56 -6.65 -9.82 -2.55
C TYR A 56 -5.17 -9.51 -2.27
N PRO A 57 -4.33 -9.33 -3.30
CA PRO A 57 -2.94 -8.93 -3.12
C PRO A 57 -2.75 -7.60 -2.38
N GLU A 58 -3.64 -6.63 -2.59
CA GLU A 58 -3.61 -5.33 -1.93
C GLU A 58 -3.68 -5.45 -0.41
N PHE A 59 -4.56 -6.35 0.06
CA PHE A 59 -4.66 -6.66 1.48
C PHE A 59 -3.34 -7.20 2.04
N ARG A 60 -2.57 -7.98 1.25
CA ARG A 60 -1.29 -8.52 1.68
C ARG A 60 -0.27 -7.42 1.89
N VAL A 61 -0.13 -6.49 0.93
CA VAL A 61 0.77 -5.33 1.04
C VAL A 61 0.43 -4.51 2.29
N LEU A 62 -0.84 -4.14 2.46
CA LEU A 62 -1.30 -3.33 3.59
C LEU A 62 -1.16 -4.07 4.93
N ARG A 63 -1.43 -5.38 4.97
CA ARG A 63 -1.23 -6.21 6.17
C ARG A 63 0.24 -6.32 6.55
N VAL A 64 1.15 -6.41 5.58
CA VAL A 64 2.60 -6.45 5.82
C VAL A 64 3.06 -5.14 6.45
N MET A 65 2.60 -4.00 5.94
CA MET A 65 2.85 -2.68 6.55
C MET A 65 2.29 -2.60 7.97
N ARG A 66 1.02 -2.96 8.16
CA ARG A 66 0.35 -2.98 9.47
C ARG A 66 1.16 -3.77 10.48
N ASN A 67 1.60 -4.98 10.12
CA ASN A 67 2.35 -5.85 11.03
C ASN A 67 3.69 -5.25 11.44
N TYR A 68 4.38 -4.56 10.54
CA TYR A 68 5.62 -3.88 10.88
C TYR A 68 5.38 -2.65 11.76
N MET A 69 4.30 -1.90 11.52
CA MET A 69 3.94 -0.71 12.32
C MET A 69 3.63 -1.01 13.79
N HIS A 70 3.35 -2.26 14.19
CA HIS A 70 3.25 -2.61 15.63
C HIS A 70 4.60 -2.60 16.36
N HIS A 71 5.71 -2.49 15.62
CA HIS A 71 7.07 -2.57 16.15
C HIS A 71 7.84 -1.24 16.03
N VAL A 72 7.22 -0.20 15.48
CA VAL A 72 7.84 1.12 15.29
C VAL A 72 6.90 2.21 15.76
N ASP A 73 7.46 3.29 16.31
CA ASP A 73 6.66 4.34 16.92
C ASP A 73 5.95 5.20 15.86
N ASP A 74 6.69 5.70 14.85
CA ASP A 74 6.15 6.60 13.84
C ASP A 74 6.68 6.31 12.43
N VAL A 75 5.83 6.50 11.42
CA VAL A 75 6.17 6.41 10.00
C VAL A 75 5.81 7.74 9.35
N GLU A 76 6.80 8.46 8.85
CA GLU A 76 6.52 9.67 8.06
C GLU A 76 5.88 9.27 6.72
N GLU A 77 4.63 9.68 6.53
CA GLU A 77 3.92 9.58 5.26
C GLU A 77 3.84 10.97 4.62
N VAL A 78 4.14 11.06 3.33
CA VAL A 78 4.02 12.30 2.57
C VAL A 78 2.94 12.11 1.53
N ARG A 79 2.01 13.06 1.47
CA ARG A 79 0.98 13.06 0.45
C ARG A 79 1.27 14.17 -0.55
N ALA A 80 1.31 13.81 -1.82
CA ALA A 80 1.69 14.72 -2.89
C ALA A 80 0.65 14.76 -4.01
N TYR A 81 0.52 15.93 -4.65
CA TYR A 81 -0.02 16.03 -6.00
C TYR A 81 1.15 16.08 -6.95
N VAL A 82 1.10 15.28 -8.01
CA VAL A 82 2.17 15.26 -9.00
C VAL A 82 1.88 16.29 -10.08
N SER A 83 2.83 17.22 -10.29
CA SER A 83 2.87 18.03 -11.50
C SER A 83 3.59 17.23 -12.58
N LEU A 84 2.88 16.86 -13.64
CA LEU A 84 3.41 16.02 -14.70
C LEU A 84 4.18 16.82 -15.75
N GLN A 85 5.26 16.22 -16.27
CA GLN A 85 5.81 16.65 -17.54
C GLN A 85 4.86 16.24 -18.68
N PRO A 86 4.82 16.98 -19.82
CA PRO A 86 3.86 16.75 -20.91
C PRO A 86 3.84 15.33 -21.51
N GLU A 87 4.85 14.51 -21.22
CA GLU A 87 5.09 13.20 -21.83
C GLU A 87 4.90 12.04 -20.85
N VAL A 88 4.36 12.34 -19.65
CA VAL A 88 4.11 11.38 -18.59
C VAL A 88 2.62 11.33 -18.33
N SER A 89 2.06 10.13 -18.34
CA SER A 89 0.64 9.89 -18.04
C SER A 89 0.54 8.99 -16.81
N LEU A 90 -0.35 9.35 -15.90
CA LEU A 90 -0.61 8.60 -14.67
C LEU A 90 -2.04 8.10 -14.65
N TYR A 91 -2.26 6.95 -14.03
CA TYR A 91 -3.62 6.44 -13.74
C TYR A 91 -4.31 7.22 -12.61
N HIS A 92 -3.56 7.87 -11.74
CA HIS A 92 -4.06 8.70 -10.64
C HIS A 92 -3.11 9.87 -10.38
N ALA A 93 -3.63 11.00 -9.90
CA ALA A 93 -2.84 12.22 -9.64
C ALA A 93 -2.52 12.42 -8.15
N GLU A 94 -3.17 11.65 -7.28
CA GLU A 94 -3.07 11.71 -5.84
C GLU A 94 -2.16 10.61 -5.33
N TYR A 95 -1.23 10.95 -4.44
CA TYR A 95 -0.24 10.01 -3.94
C TYR A 95 -0.23 10.01 -2.42
N VAL A 96 -0.06 8.83 -1.84
CA VAL A 96 0.26 8.63 -0.43
C VAL A 96 1.58 7.88 -0.41
N ILE A 97 2.65 8.60 -0.10
CA ILE A 97 4.01 8.11 -0.27
C ILE A 97 4.58 7.83 1.11
N VAL A 98 5.10 6.62 1.30
CA VAL A 98 5.96 6.30 2.44
C VAL A 98 7.41 6.18 1.95
N PRO A 99 8.41 6.35 2.82
CA PRO A 99 9.79 6.03 2.49
C PRO A 99 9.93 4.62 1.92
N ILE A 100 10.71 4.45 0.85
CA ILE A 100 10.99 3.10 0.34
C ILE A 100 11.70 2.24 1.40
N SER A 101 12.45 2.89 2.29
CA SER A 101 13.14 2.24 3.41
C SER A 101 12.18 1.64 4.43
N PHE A 102 11.04 2.29 4.65
CA PHE A 102 9.96 1.75 5.45
C PHE A 102 9.37 0.50 4.79
N TRP A 103 9.06 0.56 3.49
CA TRP A 103 8.54 -0.61 2.76
C TRP A 103 9.52 -1.80 2.76
N ALA A 104 10.82 -1.53 2.54
CA ALA A 104 11.86 -2.55 2.59
C ALA A 104 11.95 -3.20 3.98
N LYS A 105 11.85 -2.42 5.07
CA LYS A 105 11.80 -2.96 6.44
C LYS A 105 10.56 -3.82 6.68
N CYS A 106 9.41 -3.45 6.12
CA CYS A 106 8.19 -4.26 6.19
C CYS A 106 8.39 -5.64 5.52
N LEU A 107 8.97 -5.65 4.31
CA LEU A 107 9.29 -6.89 3.58
C LEU A 107 10.33 -7.73 4.32
N LYS A 108 11.39 -7.09 4.84
CA LYS A 108 12.41 -7.76 5.64
C LYS A 108 11.81 -8.43 6.88
N ASN A 109 10.96 -7.71 7.62
CA ASN A 109 10.27 -8.28 8.78
C ASN A 109 9.38 -9.48 8.41
N LEU A 110 8.64 -9.40 7.29
CA LEU A 110 7.85 -10.52 6.77
C LEU A 110 8.73 -11.75 6.52
N ILE A 111 9.85 -11.57 5.80
CA ILE A 111 10.76 -12.64 5.41
C ILE A 111 11.44 -13.25 6.63
N GLU A 112 12.02 -12.44 7.51
CA GLU A 112 12.76 -12.92 8.69
C GLU A 112 11.84 -13.65 9.67
N THR A 113 10.65 -13.09 9.94
CA THR A 113 9.66 -13.70 10.85
C THR A 113 9.15 -15.05 10.34
N ASN A 114 9.13 -15.25 9.02
CA ASN A 114 8.61 -16.46 8.39
C ASN A 114 9.68 -17.38 7.81
N THR A 115 10.97 -17.05 7.89
CA THR A 115 12.04 -17.96 7.48
C THR A 115 12.35 -18.94 8.60
N ARG A 116 12.59 -20.21 8.26
CA ARG A 116 13.02 -21.24 9.22
C ARG A 116 14.22 -21.98 8.63
N PRO A 117 15.21 -22.38 9.44
CA PRO A 117 16.37 -23.11 8.94
C PRO A 117 15.96 -24.46 8.35
N GLU A 118 16.78 -24.97 7.43
CA GLU A 118 16.61 -26.32 6.90
C GLU A 118 16.63 -27.35 8.05
N GLY A 119 15.72 -28.31 8.00
CA GLY A 119 15.52 -29.30 9.08
C GLY A 119 14.48 -28.89 10.15
N HIS A 120 14.04 -27.63 10.21
CA HIS A 120 12.93 -27.26 11.10
C HIS A 120 11.60 -27.88 10.61
N PRO A 121 10.72 -28.43 11.50
CA PRO A 121 9.48 -29.09 11.08
C PRO A 121 8.53 -28.23 10.22
N GLN A 122 8.58 -26.92 10.44
CA GLN A 122 7.78 -25.94 9.71
C GLN A 122 8.49 -25.31 8.51
N HIS A 123 9.72 -25.72 8.17
CA HIS A 123 10.48 -25.10 7.08
C HIS A 123 9.69 -25.10 5.75
N ALA A 124 9.19 -26.26 5.34
CA ALA A 124 8.46 -26.38 4.07
C ALA A 124 7.15 -25.58 4.05
N SER A 125 6.37 -25.60 5.13
CA SER A 125 5.10 -24.86 5.19
C SER A 125 5.32 -23.35 5.23
N LYS A 126 6.33 -22.88 5.97
CA LYS A 126 6.70 -21.48 6.05
C LYS A 126 7.29 -20.94 4.74
N LYS A 127 8.13 -21.73 4.07
CA LYS A 127 8.64 -21.40 2.73
C LYS A 127 7.49 -21.23 1.73
N ARG A 128 6.59 -22.21 1.64
CA ARG A 128 5.39 -22.11 0.76
C ARG A 128 4.51 -20.91 1.08
N PHE A 129 4.34 -20.58 2.35
CA PHE A 129 3.62 -19.37 2.76
C PHE A 129 4.32 -18.11 2.25
N LEU A 130 5.63 -18.01 2.46
CA LEU A 130 6.41 -16.85 2.04
C LEU A 130 6.40 -16.68 0.52
N ASP A 131 6.62 -17.76 -0.23
CA ASP A 131 6.57 -17.75 -1.69
C ASP A 131 5.21 -17.22 -2.18
N LYS A 132 4.11 -17.73 -1.62
CA LYS A 132 2.75 -17.28 -1.96
C LYS A 132 2.51 -15.79 -1.62
N GLU A 133 3.04 -15.31 -0.49
CA GLU A 133 2.91 -13.90 -0.11
C GLU A 133 3.68 -12.99 -1.06
N LEU A 134 4.94 -13.32 -1.36
CA LEU A 134 5.79 -12.55 -2.27
C LEU A 134 5.26 -12.58 -3.71
N ASP A 135 4.75 -13.71 -4.18
CA ASP A 135 4.11 -13.82 -5.51
C ASP A 135 2.90 -12.88 -5.60
N GLY A 136 2.06 -12.84 -4.56
CA GLY A 136 0.92 -11.91 -4.54
C GLY A 136 1.36 -10.45 -4.54
N ILE A 137 2.35 -10.10 -3.71
CA ILE A 137 2.87 -8.72 -3.66
C ILE A 137 3.44 -8.32 -5.03
N THR A 138 4.25 -9.18 -5.65
CA THR A 138 4.90 -8.89 -6.94
C THR A 138 3.95 -8.89 -8.13
N ASP A 139 2.76 -9.47 -7.99
CA ASP A 139 1.68 -9.41 -9.00
C ASP A 139 1.09 -8.00 -9.15
N ILE A 140 1.07 -7.20 -8.08
CA ILE A 140 0.48 -5.84 -8.07
C ILE A 140 1.50 -4.71 -7.89
N CYS A 141 2.74 -5.05 -7.56
CA CYS A 141 3.82 -4.11 -7.28
C CYS A 141 5.12 -4.58 -7.90
N ASP A 142 5.81 -3.73 -8.66
CA ASP A 142 7.15 -4.06 -9.15
C ASP A 142 8.20 -3.77 -8.06
N CYS A 143 8.50 -4.77 -7.24
CA CYS A 143 9.44 -4.65 -6.11
C CYS A 143 10.54 -5.71 -6.11
N PHE A 144 10.85 -6.32 -7.25
CA PHE A 144 11.88 -7.36 -7.35
C PHE A 144 13.26 -6.85 -6.89
N GLU A 145 13.63 -5.63 -7.28
CA GLU A 145 14.89 -4.99 -6.85
C GLU A 145 14.94 -4.78 -5.33
N VAL A 146 13.83 -4.36 -4.72
CA VAL A 146 13.75 -4.17 -3.26
C VAL A 146 13.91 -5.50 -2.54
N ILE A 147 13.26 -6.55 -3.02
CA ILE A 147 13.34 -7.91 -2.47
C ILE A 147 14.76 -8.47 -2.62
N GLY A 148 15.40 -8.27 -3.79
CA GLY A 148 16.76 -8.74 -4.07
C GLY A 148 17.83 -8.04 -3.23
N HIS A 149 17.56 -6.82 -2.77
CA HIS A 149 18.55 -5.96 -2.11
C HIS A 149 18.03 -5.34 -0.79
N LEU A 150 17.25 -6.09 -0.01
CA LEU A 150 16.56 -5.61 1.20
C LEU A 150 17.46 -4.81 2.16
N ASP A 151 18.67 -5.29 2.45
CA ASP A 151 19.58 -4.61 3.39
C ASP A 151 20.04 -3.24 2.88
N ALA A 152 20.16 -3.07 1.56
CA ALA A 152 20.49 -1.80 0.95
C ALA A 152 19.30 -0.84 1.05
N PHE A 153 18.10 -1.32 0.72
CA PHE A 153 16.88 -0.51 0.77
C PHE A 153 16.37 -0.23 2.19
N CYS A 154 16.69 -1.06 3.19
CA CYS A 154 16.33 -0.79 4.59
C CYS A 154 17.05 0.43 5.18
N LYS A 155 18.17 0.83 4.58
CA LYS A 155 18.84 2.10 4.92
C LYS A 155 18.15 3.21 4.15
N THR A 156 18.16 4.42 4.70
CA THR A 156 17.66 5.60 3.98
C THR A 156 18.50 5.78 2.71
N ALA A 157 17.93 5.39 1.57
CA ALA A 157 18.59 5.46 0.28
C ALA A 157 18.49 6.90 -0.21
N HIS A 158 19.61 7.61 -0.13
CA HIS A 158 19.73 8.96 -0.67
C HIS A 158 20.30 8.88 -2.09
N LEU A 159 19.59 9.51 -3.03
CA LEU A 159 20.10 9.76 -4.38
C LEU A 159 20.39 11.24 -4.53
N LYS A 160 21.43 11.58 -5.27
CA LYS A 160 21.69 12.97 -5.65
C LYS A 160 21.19 13.19 -7.07
N CYS A 161 20.05 13.87 -7.17
CA CYS A 161 19.34 14.16 -8.41
C CYS A 161 19.49 15.64 -8.74
N ASP A 162 20.16 15.97 -9.85
CA ASP A 162 20.44 17.35 -10.27
C ASP A 162 21.03 18.24 -9.15
N GLY A 163 21.92 17.66 -8.34
CA GLY A 163 22.56 18.35 -7.21
C GLY A 163 21.77 18.30 -5.90
N VAL A 164 20.51 17.87 -5.91
CA VAL A 164 19.64 17.78 -4.73
C VAL A 164 19.64 16.36 -4.19
N VAL A 165 19.89 16.21 -2.89
CA VAL A 165 19.75 14.91 -2.22
C VAL A 165 18.27 14.63 -1.96
N VAL A 166 17.79 13.51 -2.47
CA VAL A 166 16.40 13.05 -2.36
C VAL A 166 16.35 11.68 -1.72
N GLU A 167 15.26 11.40 -1.02
CA GLU A 167 14.94 10.06 -0.52
C GLU A 167 13.88 9.42 -1.42
N LEU A 168 14.06 8.14 -1.71
CA LEU A 168 13.13 7.37 -2.54
C LEU A 168 11.80 7.09 -1.82
N GLY A 169 10.71 7.17 -2.57
CA GLY A 169 9.35 6.96 -2.09
C GLY A 169 8.74 5.65 -2.59
N PHE A 170 7.68 5.22 -1.91
CA PHE A 170 6.81 4.11 -2.27
C PHE A 170 5.36 4.58 -2.16
N ASP A 171 4.63 4.57 -3.27
CA ASP A 171 3.24 5.00 -3.29
C ASP A 171 2.30 3.87 -2.86
N ILE A 172 1.51 4.16 -1.83
CA ILE A 172 0.52 3.25 -1.26
C ILE A 172 -0.92 3.60 -1.64
N TYR A 173 -1.12 4.72 -2.34
CA TYR A 173 -2.46 5.18 -2.74
C TYR A 173 -3.24 4.07 -3.45
N LYS A 174 -2.62 3.44 -4.46
CA LYS A 174 -3.29 2.40 -5.25
C LYS A 174 -3.76 1.21 -4.42
N PHE A 175 -2.96 0.78 -3.44
CA PHE A 175 -3.32 -0.38 -2.60
C PHE A 175 -4.52 -0.04 -1.71
N VAL A 176 -4.53 1.17 -1.14
CA VAL A 176 -5.65 1.65 -0.33
C VAL A 176 -6.92 1.75 -1.17
N TYR A 177 -6.84 2.39 -2.34
CA TYR A 177 -7.95 2.61 -3.26
C TYR A 177 -8.53 1.27 -3.78
N ASN A 178 -7.69 0.40 -4.35
CA ASN A 178 -8.10 -0.90 -4.86
C ASN A 178 -8.67 -1.80 -3.75
N MET A 179 -8.15 -1.71 -2.52
CA MET A 179 -8.71 -2.45 -1.39
C MET A 179 -10.13 -1.98 -1.04
N SER A 180 -10.42 -0.69 -1.15
CA SER A 180 -11.79 -0.19 -0.98
C SER A 180 -12.74 -0.73 -2.04
N ASN A 181 -12.32 -0.75 -3.31
CA ASN A 181 -13.09 -1.38 -4.39
C ASN A 181 -13.37 -2.87 -4.11
N ALA A 182 -12.37 -3.60 -3.63
CA ALA A 182 -12.52 -5.01 -3.29
C ALA A 182 -13.45 -5.23 -2.08
N ILE A 183 -13.43 -4.37 -1.06
CA ILE A 183 -14.38 -4.45 0.06
C ILE A 183 -15.81 -4.20 -0.42
N VAL A 184 -16.05 -3.16 -1.22
CA VAL A 184 -17.38 -2.89 -1.79
C VAL A 184 -17.85 -4.07 -2.62
N HIS A 185 -16.97 -4.64 -3.45
CA HIS A 185 -17.28 -5.83 -4.24
C HIS A 185 -17.72 -7.02 -3.37
N GLU A 186 -17.03 -7.32 -2.27
CA GLU A 186 -17.44 -8.41 -1.37
C GLU A 186 -18.77 -8.14 -0.67
N PHE A 187 -19.06 -6.88 -0.34
CA PHE A 187 -20.35 -6.50 0.24
C PHE A 187 -21.48 -6.64 -0.79
N SER A 188 -21.29 -6.15 -2.02
CA SER A 188 -22.30 -6.20 -3.08
C SER A 188 -22.64 -7.63 -3.52
N ASN A 189 -21.66 -8.55 -3.48
CA ASN A 189 -21.86 -9.94 -3.89
C ASN A 189 -22.31 -10.88 -2.77
N ASN A 190 -22.52 -10.36 -1.56
CA ASN A 190 -23.00 -11.15 -0.43
C ASN A 190 -24.37 -10.65 0.02
N THR A 191 -25.37 -11.53 -0.06
CA THR A 191 -26.78 -11.22 0.26
C THR A 191 -26.99 -10.75 1.70
N GLU A 192 -26.12 -11.14 2.63
CA GLU A 192 -26.18 -10.71 4.03
C GLU A 192 -25.50 -9.36 4.26
N LEU A 193 -24.65 -8.91 3.33
CA LEU A 193 -23.83 -7.69 3.47
C LEU A 193 -24.35 -6.52 2.65
N VAL A 194 -24.99 -6.76 1.50
CA VAL A 194 -25.34 -5.73 0.51
C VAL A 194 -26.12 -4.56 1.11
N GLY A 195 -27.05 -4.81 2.04
CA GLY A 195 -27.85 -3.77 2.68
C GLY A 195 -27.05 -2.80 3.55
N PHE A 196 -25.83 -3.13 3.96
CA PHE A 196 -24.99 -2.22 4.74
C PHE A 196 -24.31 -1.15 3.89
N LEU A 197 -24.21 -1.33 2.56
CA LEU A 197 -23.61 -0.31 1.67
C LEU A 197 -24.44 0.98 1.66
N ASP A 198 -25.76 0.84 1.59
CA ASP A 198 -26.71 1.95 1.61
C ASP A 198 -26.59 2.78 2.91
N GLU A 199 -26.30 2.13 4.04
CA GLU A 199 -26.16 2.82 5.34
C GLU A 199 -24.92 3.71 5.44
N VAL A 200 -23.90 3.45 4.62
CA VAL A 200 -22.62 4.18 4.60
C VAL A 200 -22.59 5.25 3.51
N GLY A 201 -23.52 5.21 2.55
CA GLY A 201 -23.61 6.19 1.46
C GLY A 201 -22.43 6.05 0.49
N ILE A 202 -22.00 4.83 0.23
CA ILE A 202 -20.96 4.52 -0.78
C ILE A 202 -21.58 4.68 -2.16
N ASP A 203 -20.90 5.43 -3.03
CA ASP A 203 -21.36 5.62 -4.40
C ASP A 203 -20.97 4.46 -5.33
N ASP A 204 -21.54 4.46 -6.54
CA ASP A 204 -21.33 3.43 -7.54
C ASP A 204 -19.93 3.48 -8.19
N THR A 205 -19.05 4.41 -7.77
CA THR A 205 -17.70 4.52 -8.33
C THR A 205 -16.74 3.47 -7.76
N TYR A 206 -17.08 2.84 -6.64
CA TYR A 206 -16.28 1.75 -6.08
C TYR A 206 -16.54 0.44 -6.82
N SER A 207 -15.59 0.04 -7.67
CA SER A 207 -15.69 -1.18 -8.48
C SER A 207 -14.33 -1.76 -8.78
N LEU A 208 -14.23 -3.09 -8.88
CA LEU A 208 -13.00 -3.76 -9.33
C LEU A 208 -12.55 -3.30 -10.72
N SER A 209 -13.48 -2.87 -11.58
CA SER A 209 -13.15 -2.33 -12.91
C SER A 209 -12.38 -1.01 -12.86
N ASN A 210 -12.46 -0.31 -11.73
CA ASN A 210 -11.80 0.97 -11.52
C ASN A 210 -10.44 0.80 -10.81
N ASN A 211 -10.01 -0.43 -10.53
CA ASN A 211 -8.72 -0.68 -9.91
C ASN A 211 -7.57 -0.09 -10.73
N ILE A 212 -6.64 0.55 -10.02
CA ILE A 212 -5.38 1.03 -10.57
C ILE A 212 -4.49 -0.19 -10.86
N PRO A 213 -3.99 -0.35 -12.10
CA PRO A 213 -3.19 -1.50 -12.49
C PRO A 213 -1.78 -1.48 -11.85
N LYS A 214 -1.06 -2.62 -11.94
CA LYS A 214 0.33 -2.75 -11.48
C LYS A 214 1.22 -1.62 -12.01
N TYR A 215 1.16 -1.39 -13.32
CA TYR A 215 1.89 -0.35 -14.04
C TYR A 215 0.97 0.85 -14.24
N ASP A 216 1.09 1.82 -13.34
CA ASP A 216 0.23 3.01 -13.19
C ASP A 216 0.86 4.29 -13.76
N LEU A 217 2.08 4.20 -14.27
CA LEU A 217 2.82 5.28 -14.93
C LEU A 217 3.24 4.86 -16.34
N SER A 218 2.97 5.74 -17.30
CA SER A 218 3.46 5.64 -18.67
C SER A 218 4.32 6.84 -19.01
N SER A 219 5.48 6.61 -19.62
CA SER A 219 6.38 7.67 -20.09
C SER A 219 7.03 7.28 -21.42
N ARG A 220 7.51 8.28 -22.16
CA ARG A 220 8.30 8.04 -23.38
C ARG A 220 9.66 7.41 -23.03
N PRO A 221 10.20 6.53 -23.90
CA PRO A 221 11.55 6.02 -23.74
C PRO A 221 12.56 7.16 -23.55
N GLY A 222 13.45 7.00 -22.55
CA GLY A 222 14.48 8.00 -22.22
C GLY A 222 14.06 9.03 -21.16
N VAL A 223 12.79 9.06 -20.75
CA VAL A 223 12.33 9.87 -19.61
C VAL A 223 12.61 9.11 -18.31
N ASN A 224 13.56 9.60 -17.52
CA ASN A 224 13.83 9.06 -16.19
C ASN A 224 12.85 9.65 -15.19
N CYS A 225 11.99 8.80 -14.62
CA CYS A 225 11.03 9.19 -13.59
C CYS A 225 11.38 8.49 -12.28
N ILE A 226 11.53 9.25 -11.19
CA ILE A 226 11.85 8.70 -9.88
C ILE A 226 10.79 9.16 -8.89
N LEU A 227 10.16 8.20 -8.20
CA LEU A 227 9.29 8.52 -7.06
C LEU A 227 10.16 8.80 -5.83
N THR A 228 10.00 9.98 -5.26
CA THR A 228 10.66 10.38 -4.00
C THR A 228 9.63 10.53 -2.89
N THR A 229 10.08 10.69 -1.65
CA THR A 229 9.20 11.08 -0.54
C THR A 229 8.53 12.45 -0.75
N LYS A 230 8.88 13.20 -1.79
CA LYS A 230 8.24 14.48 -2.14
C LYS A 230 7.41 14.43 -3.44
N GLY A 231 7.17 13.22 -3.97
CA GLY A 231 6.51 13.01 -5.26
C GLY A 231 7.50 12.68 -6.39
N TYR A 232 6.98 12.62 -7.62
CA TYR A 232 7.82 12.34 -8.78
C TYR A 232 8.75 13.50 -9.12
N ILE A 233 9.99 13.13 -9.46
CA ILE A 233 10.98 14.02 -10.06
C ILE A 233 11.45 13.44 -11.39
N PHE A 234 11.95 14.32 -12.26
CA PHE A 234 12.41 14.00 -13.60
C PHE A 234 13.85 14.48 -13.80
N PRO A 235 14.83 13.83 -13.16
CA PRO A 235 16.18 14.36 -13.11
C PRO A 235 16.94 14.13 -14.41
N ALA A 236 17.74 15.13 -14.79
CA ALA A 236 18.67 14.99 -15.92
C ALA A 236 19.92 14.18 -15.54
N LYS A 237 20.35 14.29 -14.28
CA LYS A 237 21.52 13.60 -13.73
C LYS A 237 21.20 12.91 -12.41
N ILE A 238 21.62 11.65 -12.31
CA ILE A 238 21.49 10.83 -11.10
C ILE A 238 22.90 10.40 -10.66
N GLU A 239 23.25 10.69 -9.42
CA GLU A 239 24.51 10.31 -8.78
C GLU A 239 24.22 9.60 -7.45
N SER A 240 25.16 8.76 -6.99
CA SER A 240 25.10 8.26 -5.61
C SER A 240 25.26 9.45 -4.66
N ALA A 241 24.35 9.59 -3.69
CA ALA A 241 24.67 10.40 -2.53
C ALA A 241 25.75 9.63 -1.74
N ILE A 242 26.86 10.32 -1.43
CA ILE A 242 27.93 9.78 -0.58
C ILE A 242 27.48 9.91 0.87
#